data_AF-A0A317C2E4-F1
#
_entry.id   AF-A0A317C2E4-F1
#
_cell.length_a   1.000
_cell.length_b   1.000
_cell.length_c   1.000
_cell.angle_alpha   90.00
_cell.angle_beta   90.00
_cell.angle_gamma   90.00
#
_symmetry.space_group_name_H-M   'P 1'
#
loop_
_entity.id
_entity.type
_entity.pdbx_description
1 polymer ?
#
loop_
_entity_poly.entity_id
_entity_poly.type
_entity_poly.pdbx_seq_one_letter_code
_entity_poly.pdbx_strand_id
1 'polypeptide(L)'
;MKTLSKLIAASLLIASVSASAFSTSETIETPVAATKAAAYEQGVSKLSSLQGSTPGQLNYRLGTYYGDIEENTLRLNDGGYVTVQERAMADGTIGYVGVVNVNVSYERHDSDN
;
A
#
# COMPACT_ATOMS: atom_id res chain seq x y z
N MET A 1 -38.50 49.49 26.34
CA MET A 1 -37.15 49.70 25.76
C MET A 1 -36.59 48.33 25.40
N LYS A 2 -36.16 48.14 24.15
CA LYS A 2 -35.70 46.85 23.57
C LYS A 2 -34.27 46.59 24.00
N THR A 3 -33.94 45.40 24.53
CA THR A 3 -32.56 44.96 24.71
C THR A 3 -32.29 43.79 23.77
N LEU A 4 -31.46 44.05 22.76
CA LEU A 4 -31.07 43.11 21.72
C LEU A 4 -30.21 41.97 22.27
N SER A 5 -30.61 40.73 21.99
CA SER A 5 -29.77 39.54 22.18
C SER A 5 -28.58 39.58 21.22
N LYS A 6 -27.36 39.58 21.76
CA LYS A 6 -26.11 39.46 20.99
C LYS A 6 -25.91 37.99 20.62
N LEU A 7 -26.14 37.64 19.35
CA LEU A 7 -25.69 36.39 18.75
C LEU A 7 -24.22 36.54 18.34
N ILE A 8 -23.33 35.76 18.94
CA ILE A 8 -21.95 35.61 18.47
C ILE A 8 -21.95 34.44 17.51
N ALA A 9 -21.90 34.73 16.21
CA ALA A 9 -21.70 33.72 15.18
C ALA A 9 -20.21 33.39 15.11
N ALA A 10 -19.83 32.23 15.66
CA ALA A 10 -18.49 31.68 15.49
C ALA A 10 -18.44 30.91 14.17
N SER A 11 -17.97 31.57 13.11
CA SER A 11 -17.73 30.94 11.81
C SER A 11 -16.47 30.09 11.89
N LEU A 12 -16.60 28.76 11.99
CA LEU A 12 -15.48 27.85 11.79
C LEU A 12 -15.15 27.79 10.29
N LEU A 13 -14.05 28.43 9.90
CA LEU A 13 -13.44 28.22 8.60
C LEU A 13 -12.75 26.86 8.61
N ILE A 14 -13.42 25.84 8.08
CA ILE A 14 -12.78 24.57 7.75
C ILE A 14 -12.05 24.81 6.43
N ALA A 15 -10.78 25.20 6.50
CA ALA A 15 -9.90 25.16 5.34
C ALA A 15 -9.62 23.68 5.03
N SER A 16 -10.32 23.13 4.04
CA SER A 16 -10.05 21.79 3.53
C SER A 16 -8.77 21.85 2.70
N VAL A 17 -7.64 21.50 3.30
CA VAL A 17 -6.41 21.20 2.56
C VAL A 17 -6.68 19.90 1.81
N SER A 18 -6.80 19.97 0.49
CA SER A 18 -6.98 18.79 -0.35
C SER A 18 -5.63 18.11 -0.57
N ALA A 19 -5.26 17.18 0.31
CA ALA A 19 -4.13 16.27 0.06
C ALA A 19 -4.49 15.33 -1.10
N SER A 20 -3.64 15.28 -2.13
CA SER A 20 -3.84 14.40 -3.27
C SER A 20 -3.25 13.01 -2.97
N ALA A 21 -4.12 12.08 -2.55
CA ALA A 21 -3.73 10.69 -2.31
C ALA A 21 -3.73 9.89 -3.62
N PHE A 22 -2.57 9.30 -3.95
CA PHE A 22 -2.39 8.38 -5.06
C PHE A 22 -2.55 6.93 -4.58
N SER A 23 -3.02 6.06 -5.45
CA SER A 23 -3.09 4.62 -5.18
C SER A 23 -2.63 3.80 -6.38
N THR A 24 -1.90 2.72 -6.14
CA THR A 24 -1.46 1.79 -7.18
C THR A 24 -1.46 0.35 -6.68
N SER A 25 -1.55 -0.60 -7.61
CA SER A 25 -1.45 -2.03 -7.32
C SER A 25 -0.02 -2.51 -7.53
N GLU A 26 0.45 -3.36 -6.63
CA GLU A 26 1.76 -4.00 -6.69
C GLU A 26 1.60 -5.52 -6.65
N THR A 27 2.52 -6.20 -7.33
CA THR A 27 2.62 -7.66 -7.31
C THR A 27 4.03 -8.05 -6.91
N ILE A 28 4.15 -8.81 -5.82
CA ILE A 28 5.43 -9.31 -5.33
C ILE A 28 5.42 -10.83 -5.37
N GLU A 29 6.43 -11.40 -6.02
CA GLU A 29 6.62 -12.84 -6.09
C GLU A 29 7.48 -13.36 -4.94
N THR A 30 7.13 -14.52 -4.43
CA THR A 30 7.98 -15.27 -3.49
C THR A 30 9.06 -16.05 -4.25
N PRO A 31 10.09 -16.55 -3.55
CA PRO A 31 10.94 -17.59 -4.11
C PRO A 31 10.15 -18.80 -4.59
N VAL A 32 10.74 -19.56 -5.50
CA VAL A 32 10.15 -20.80 -6.01
C VAL A 32 10.13 -21.85 -4.90
N ALA A 33 8.98 -22.50 -4.74
CA ALA A 33 8.77 -23.61 -3.82
C ALA A 33 8.47 -24.90 -4.59
N ALA A 34 8.82 -26.04 -4.00
CA ALA A 34 8.57 -27.36 -4.58
C ALA A 34 7.08 -27.77 -4.54
N THR A 35 6.26 -27.13 -3.71
CA THR A 35 4.84 -27.43 -3.58
C THR A 35 3.97 -26.18 -3.58
N LYS A 36 2.73 -26.32 -4.06
CA LYS A 36 1.73 -25.26 -4.06
C LYS A 36 1.44 -24.74 -2.65
N ALA A 37 1.40 -25.64 -1.65
CA ALA A 37 1.15 -25.27 -0.25
C ALA A 37 2.28 -24.41 0.32
N ALA A 38 3.54 -24.79 0.09
CA ALA A 38 4.68 -23.99 0.54
C ALA A 38 4.71 -22.60 -0.13
N ALA A 39 4.33 -22.49 -1.41
CA ALA A 39 4.20 -21.20 -2.09
C ALA A 39 3.11 -20.32 -1.46
N TYR A 40 1.97 -20.90 -1.07
CA TYR A 40 0.93 -20.17 -0.33
C TYR A 40 1.41 -19.69 1.03
N GLU A 41 2.06 -20.55 1.81
CA GLU A 41 2.58 -20.19 3.14
C GLU A 41 3.60 -19.05 3.04
N GLN A 42 4.53 -19.13 2.07
CA GLN A 42 5.47 -18.05 1.79
C GLN A 42 4.76 -16.75 1.41
N GLY A 43 3.73 -16.82 0.55
CA GLY A 43 2.97 -15.65 0.13
C GLY A 43 2.20 -15.01 1.28
N VAL A 44 1.54 -15.82 2.12
CA VAL A 44 0.81 -15.34 3.31
C VAL A 44 1.77 -14.72 4.31
N SER A 45 2.91 -15.34 4.56
CA SER A 45 3.95 -14.79 5.44
C SER A 45 4.48 -13.46 4.90
N LYS A 46 4.69 -13.34 3.59
CA LYS A 46 5.14 -12.09 2.95
C LYS A 46 4.07 -11.00 3.06
N LEU A 47 2.80 -11.32 2.79
CA LEU A 47 1.69 -10.38 2.94
C LEU A 47 1.56 -9.87 4.37
N SER A 48 1.61 -10.77 5.36
CA SER A 48 1.58 -10.40 6.78
C SER A 48 2.76 -9.51 7.16
N SER A 49 3.95 -9.79 6.64
CA SER A 49 5.12 -8.92 6.85
C SER A 49 4.96 -7.53 6.23
N LEU A 50 4.31 -7.40 5.08
CA LEU A 50 4.01 -6.11 4.46
C LEU A 50 2.97 -5.33 5.29
N GLN A 51 1.92 -5.99 5.76
CA GLN A 51 0.88 -5.38 6.61
C GLN A 51 1.45 -4.84 7.93
N GLY A 52 2.47 -5.49 8.49
CA GLY A 52 3.16 -5.03 9.70
C GLY A 52 4.29 -4.01 9.47
N SER A 53 4.54 -3.57 8.24
CA SER A 53 5.67 -2.70 7.90
C SER A 53 5.35 -1.22 8.11
N THR A 54 6.34 -0.44 8.55
CA THR A 54 6.27 1.02 8.54
C THR A 54 6.35 1.57 7.10
N PRO A 55 5.97 2.84 6.84
CA PRO A 55 6.07 3.42 5.50
C PRO A 55 7.46 3.31 4.86
N GLY A 56 8.53 3.61 5.61
CA GLY A 56 9.91 3.45 5.11
C GLY A 56 10.28 2.00 4.81
N GLN A 57 9.79 1.05 5.62
CA GLN A 57 10.00 -0.38 5.36
C GLN A 57 9.21 -0.85 4.13
N LEU A 58 7.99 -0.34 3.91
CA LEU A 58 7.21 -0.63 2.72
C LEU A 58 7.94 -0.17 1.46
N ASN A 59 8.50 1.05 1.45
CA ASN A 59 9.23 1.58 0.31
C ASN A 59 10.39 0.66 -0.10
N TYR A 60 11.16 0.17 0.88
CA TYR A 60 12.24 -0.78 0.64
C TYR A 60 11.74 -2.17 0.20
N ARG A 61 10.67 -2.68 0.81
CA ARG A 61 10.18 -4.05 0.59
C ARG A 61 9.41 -4.25 -0.70
N LEU A 62 8.76 -3.19 -1.19
CA LEU A 62 8.05 -3.18 -2.47
C LEU A 62 9.02 -3.05 -3.63
N GLY A 63 10.13 -2.31 -3.44
CA GLY A 63 11.15 -2.15 -4.48
C GLY A 63 10.67 -1.35 -5.70
N THR A 64 9.46 -0.79 -5.63
CA THR A 64 8.87 0.05 -6.67
C THR A 64 9.23 1.50 -6.43
N TYR A 65 9.70 2.17 -7.48
CA TYR A 65 9.98 3.60 -7.43
C TYR A 65 8.67 4.40 -7.66
N TYR A 66 8.19 5.07 -6.62
CA TYR A 66 6.95 5.87 -6.65
C TYR A 66 7.17 7.34 -7.04
N GLY A 67 8.41 7.75 -7.32
CA GLY A 67 8.80 9.15 -7.48
C GLY A 67 9.03 9.84 -6.14
N ASP A 68 8.96 11.18 -6.15
CA ASP A 68 9.03 12.00 -4.93
C ASP A 68 7.70 11.94 -4.18
N ILE A 69 7.57 10.89 -3.34
CA ILE A 69 6.45 10.74 -2.41
C ILE A 69 6.74 11.47 -1.10
N GLU A 70 5.69 11.99 -0.46
CA GLU A 70 5.78 12.55 0.87
C GLU A 70 6.19 11.45 1.86
N GLU A 71 7.20 11.74 2.67
CA GLU A 71 7.73 10.76 3.61
C GLU A 71 6.63 10.34 4.61
N ASN A 72 6.59 9.05 4.95
CA ASN A 72 5.62 8.48 5.90
C ASN A 72 4.16 8.36 5.42
N THR A 73 3.84 8.74 4.18
CA THR A 73 2.48 8.59 3.63
C THR A 73 2.23 7.27 2.94
N LEU A 74 3.28 6.50 2.62
CA LEU A 74 3.15 5.18 2.01
C LEU A 74 2.49 4.19 2.96
N ARG A 75 1.34 3.64 2.55
CA ARG A 75 0.56 2.66 3.31
C ARG A 75 0.13 1.50 2.42
N LEU A 76 0.01 0.33 3.03
CA LEU A 76 -0.71 -0.79 2.43
C LEU A 76 -2.20 -0.58 2.67
N ASN A 77 -3.01 -0.71 1.63
CA ASN A 77 -4.46 -0.72 1.74
C ASN A 77 -4.94 -2.13 2.11
N ASP A 78 -6.12 -2.20 2.74
CA ASP A 78 -6.77 -3.47 3.04
C ASP A 78 -7.13 -4.26 1.76
N GLY A 79 -7.36 -5.56 1.93
CA GLY A 79 -7.80 -6.44 0.85
C GLY A 79 -6.68 -7.01 -0.03
N GLY A 80 -5.42 -6.93 0.40
CA GLY A 80 -4.34 -7.69 -0.21
C GLY A 80 -4.60 -9.21 -0.17
N TYR A 81 -4.18 -9.92 -1.21
CA TYR A 81 -4.45 -11.36 -1.35
C TYR A 81 -3.29 -12.09 -2.03
N VAL A 82 -3.26 -13.41 -1.85
CA VAL A 82 -2.21 -14.30 -2.39
C VAL A 82 -2.83 -15.25 -3.40
N THR A 83 -2.23 -15.32 -4.58
CA THR A 83 -2.44 -16.41 -5.54
C THR A 83 -1.17 -17.24 -5.65
N VAL A 84 -1.25 -18.43 -6.26
CA VAL A 84 -0.07 -19.25 -6.56
C VAL A 84 -0.05 -19.55 -8.05
N GLN A 85 1.10 -19.33 -8.68
CA GLN A 85 1.36 -19.69 -10.07
C GLN A 85 2.27 -20.91 -10.12
N GLU A 86 1.94 -21.86 -10.99
CA GLU A 86 2.82 -22.96 -11.37
C GLU A 86 3.77 -22.50 -12.49
N ARG A 87 5.03 -22.93 -12.44
CA ARG A 87 6.07 -22.58 -13.41
C ARG A 87 6.84 -23.81 -13.83
N ALA A 88 6.99 -23.99 -15.14
CA ALA A 88 7.98 -24.89 -15.69
C ALA A 88 9.31 -24.14 -15.87
N MET A 89 10.38 -24.72 -15.36
CA MET A 89 11.75 -24.24 -15.55
C MET A 89 12.32 -24.78 -16.86
N ALA A 90 13.41 -24.16 -17.34
CA ALA A 90 14.07 -24.57 -18.59
C ALA A 90 14.62 -26.02 -18.54
N ASP A 91 14.88 -26.55 -17.36
CA ASP A 91 15.32 -27.94 -17.13
C ASP A 91 14.15 -28.95 -17.08
N GLY A 92 12.91 -28.50 -17.28
CA GLY A 92 11.71 -29.32 -17.24
C GLY A 92 11.15 -29.56 -15.83
N THR A 93 11.76 -29.01 -14.78
CA THR A 93 11.20 -29.08 -13.44
C THR A 93 10.01 -28.14 -13.27
N ILE A 94 9.07 -28.52 -12.41
CA ILE A 94 7.92 -27.69 -12.06
C ILE A 94 8.13 -27.13 -10.65
N GLY A 95 7.88 -25.84 -10.50
CA GLY A 95 7.87 -25.14 -9.22
C GLY A 95 6.64 -24.26 -9.08
N TYR A 96 6.45 -23.73 -7.87
CA TYR A 96 5.31 -22.88 -7.53
C TYR A 96 5.82 -21.57 -6.93
N VAL A 97 5.22 -20.44 -7.30
CA VAL A 97 5.50 -19.13 -6.69
C VAL A 97 4.23 -18.56 -6.07
N GLY A 98 4.36 -18.03 -4.86
CA GLY A 98 3.34 -17.20 -4.25
C GLY A 98 3.36 -15.83 -4.89
N VAL A 99 2.20 -15.31 -5.25
CA VAL A 99 2.02 -14.02 -5.91
C VAL A 99 1.18 -13.16 -4.99
N VAL A 100 1.84 -12.21 -4.34
CA VAL A 100 1.25 -11.33 -3.35
C VAL A 100 0.76 -10.08 -4.06
N ASN A 101 -0.56 -9.89 -4.09
CA ASN A 101 -1.21 -8.77 -4.74
C ASN A 101 -1.65 -7.79 -3.65
N VAL A 102 -1.17 -6.55 -3.72
CA VAL A 102 -1.48 -5.51 -2.74
C VAL A 102 -1.81 -4.21 -3.44
N ASN A 103 -2.60 -3.38 -2.76
CA ASN A 103 -2.79 -2.00 -3.15
C ASN A 103 -2.06 -1.12 -2.14
N VAL A 104 -1.41 -0.09 -2.63
CA VAL A 104 -0.75 0.91 -1.78
C VAL A 104 -1.31 2.28 -2.04
N SER A 105 -1.26 3.13 -1.03
CA SER A 105 -1.56 4.55 -1.14
C SER A 105 -0.40 5.39 -0.63
N TYR A 106 -0.20 6.57 -1.23
CA TYR A 106 0.83 7.53 -0.85
C TYR A 106 0.43 8.93 -1.34
N GLU A 107 1.04 9.96 -0.77
CA GLU A 107 0.95 11.33 -1.28
C GLU A 107 2.24 11.66 -2.03
N ARG A 108 2.16 12.54 -3.02
CA ARG A 108 3.36 13.10 -3.67
C ARG A 108 3.60 14.50 -3.15
N HIS A 109 4.86 14.93 -3.14
CA HIS A 109 5.16 16.33 -2.91
C HIS A 109 4.44 17.17 -3.98
N ASP A 110 3.63 18.13 -3.53
CA ASP A 110 3.13 19.18 -4.41
C ASP A 110 4.32 20.02 -4.86
N SER A 111 4.65 19.95 -6.15
CA SER A 111 5.60 20.87 -6.75
C SER A 111 4.89 22.20 -6.94
N ASP A 112 4.86 23.03 -5.89
CA ASP A 112 4.54 24.44 -6.02
C ASP A 112 5.61 25.08 -6.93
N ASN A 113 5.20 25.45 -8.15
CA ASN A 113 5.96 26.35 -9.02
C ASN A 113 5.09 27.56 -9.35
#